data_AF-A0A1B7MH49-F1
#
_entry.id   AF-A0A1B7MH49-F1
#
_cell.length_a   1.000
_cell.length_b   1.000
_cell.length_c   1.000
_cell.angle_alpha   90.00
_cell.angle_beta   90.00
_cell.angle_gamma   90.00
#
_symmetry.space_group_name_H-M   'P 1'
#
loop_
_entity.id
_entity.type
_entity.pdbx_description
1 polymer ?
#
loop_
_entity_poly.entity_id
_entity_poly.type
_entity_poly.pdbx_seq_one_letter_code
_entity_poly.pdbx_strand_id
1 'polypeptide(L)'
;MSLLEEAETVLIENMKGSFRVVLVKGVAWKTWHAFVYYCYTGIVNFSSLRSRATTEPTLQQSPFSSLRSQATTKATLQQSPFKDGPPHCSPKSMYQLARKLQNDSLAQLAFKAIETRLSAANILDEALSKFTARHDAVREMEIAFLATHKSHPDVLRGLPAKIEAMAMGNLPHAGPVLTALYQRIAQMPSPNDKTAQMPSSNGKDGGCKVCHGRRSKK
;
A
#
# COMPACT_ATOMS: atom_id res chain seq x y z
N MET A 1 7.59 13.38 33.92
CA MET A 1 8.84 13.99 33.43
C MET A 1 9.90 12.94 33.66
N SER A 2 10.12 12.10 32.64
CA SER A 2 10.66 10.75 32.80
C SER A 2 12.16 10.70 32.51
N LEU A 3 12.87 9.74 33.12
CA LEU A 3 14.31 9.44 32.95
C LEU A 3 14.80 9.41 31.48
N LEU A 4 13.90 9.21 30.51
CA LEU A 4 14.21 9.27 29.08
C LEU A 4 14.51 10.70 28.61
N GLU A 5 13.82 11.70 29.16
CA GLU A 5 14.04 13.11 28.84
C GLU A 5 15.39 13.58 29.37
N GLU A 6 15.77 13.13 30.58
CA GLU A 6 17.07 13.41 31.21
C GLU A 6 18.23 12.70 30.47
N ALA A 7 18.04 11.45 30.04
CA ALA A 7 19.06 10.75 29.25
C ALA A 7 19.25 11.37 27.84
N GLU A 8 18.17 11.88 27.24
CA GLU A 8 18.22 12.58 25.95
C GLU A 8 18.95 13.92 26.06
N THR A 9 18.70 14.72 27.11
CA THR A 9 19.42 15.97 27.32
C THR A 9 20.91 15.75 27.60
N VAL A 10 21.27 14.75 28.43
CA VAL A 10 22.68 14.45 28.76
C VAL A 10 23.50 14.02 27.53
N LEU A 11 22.91 13.22 26.63
CA LEU A 11 23.59 12.82 25.39
C LEU A 11 23.82 14.01 24.44
N ILE A 12 22.85 14.92 24.33
CA ILE A 12 22.96 16.10 23.47
C ILE A 12 23.99 17.09 24.03
N GLU A 13 24.05 17.27 25.36
CA GLU A 13 25.00 18.19 25.99
C GLU A 13 26.45 17.73 25.89
N ASN A 14 26.72 16.42 25.99
CA ASN A 14 28.08 15.87 25.89
C ASN A 14 28.68 15.96 24.47
N MET A 15 27.90 16.32 23.45
CA MET A 15 28.35 16.45 22.06
C MET A 15 28.59 17.91 21.63
N LYS A 16 28.66 18.87 22.57
CA LYS A 16 28.94 20.31 22.37
C LYS A 16 30.36 20.64 21.84
N GLY A 17 30.91 19.83 20.95
CA GLY A 17 32.05 20.20 20.09
C GLY A 17 31.65 20.05 18.62
N SER A 18 31.64 21.15 17.84
CA SER A 18 31.49 21.31 16.37
C SER A 18 30.50 20.43 15.56
N PHE A 19 29.71 19.54 16.17
CA PHE A 19 28.82 18.63 15.45
C PHE A 19 27.36 18.98 15.73
N ARG A 20 26.57 19.08 14.66
CA ARG A 20 25.12 19.22 14.76
C ARG A 20 24.48 17.84 14.87
N VAL A 21 23.95 17.53 16.04
CA VAL A 21 23.20 16.29 16.29
C VAL A 21 21.71 16.53 16.02
N VAL A 22 21.10 15.67 15.21
CA VAL A 22 19.66 15.72 14.92
C VAL A 22 19.04 14.36 15.28
N LEU A 23 18.17 14.35 16.29
CA LEU A 23 17.47 13.15 16.72
C LEU A 23 16.20 12.92 15.89
N VAL A 24 16.14 11.80 15.18
CA VAL A 24 14.99 11.41 14.36
C VAL A 24 14.12 10.42 15.12
N LYS A 25 12.98 10.89 15.64
CA LYS A 25 12.00 10.06 16.36
C LYS A 25 10.87 9.57 15.44
N GLY A 26 10.29 8.42 15.78
CA GLY A 26 9.06 7.91 15.14
C GLY A 26 9.26 7.33 13.74
N VAL A 27 10.49 6.94 13.39
CA VAL A 27 10.85 6.26 12.14
C VAL A 27 11.70 5.04 12.49
N ALA A 28 11.39 3.89 11.91
CA ALA A 28 12.22 2.70 12.09
C ALA A 28 13.59 2.91 11.44
N TRP A 29 14.67 2.46 12.09
CA TRP A 29 16.04 2.58 11.59
C TRP A 29 16.18 2.12 10.12
N LYS A 30 15.60 0.97 9.75
CA LYS A 30 15.65 0.46 8.38
C LYS A 30 15.03 1.41 7.35
N THR A 31 13.94 2.09 7.72
CA THR A 31 13.30 3.08 6.85
C THR A 31 14.14 4.34 6.74
N TRP A 32 14.71 4.81 7.85
CA TRP A 32 15.60 5.97 7.84
C TRP A 32 16.88 5.71 7.04
N HIS A 33 17.52 4.56 7.24
CA HIS A 33 18.70 4.15 6.50
C HIS A 33 18.43 4.06 4.98
N ALA A 34 17.28 3.50 4.58
CA ALA A 34 16.88 3.49 3.18
C ALA A 34 16.57 4.88 2.61
N PHE A 35 16.03 5.79 3.43
CA PHE A 35 15.82 7.17 3.03
C PHE A 35 17.14 7.90 2.81
N VAL A 36 18.10 7.77 3.72
CA VAL A 36 19.45 8.35 3.56
C VAL A 36 20.09 7.80 2.29
N TYR A 37 20.06 6.49 2.06
CA TYR A 37 20.57 5.88 0.84
C TYR A 37 19.90 6.44 -0.42
N TYR A 38 18.57 6.61 -0.40
CA TYR A 38 17.81 7.23 -1.49
C TYR A 38 18.23 8.68 -1.76
N CYS A 39 18.51 9.48 -0.72
CA CYS A 39 18.99 10.85 -0.90
C CYS A 39 20.31 10.94 -1.67
N TYR A 40 21.19 9.95 -1.51
CA TYR A 40 22.47 9.92 -2.23
C TYR A 40 22.39 9.27 -3.62
N THR A 41 21.54 8.26 -3.80
CA THR A 41 21.57 7.40 -5.00
C THR A 41 20.34 7.53 -5.89
N GLY A 42 19.24 8.08 -5.37
CA GLY A 42 17.92 8.05 -6.00
C GLY A 42 17.25 6.67 -6.00
N ILE A 43 17.87 5.64 -5.42
CA ILE A 43 17.38 4.25 -5.44
C ILE A 43 16.71 3.91 -4.10
N VAL A 44 15.54 3.25 -4.15
CA VAL A 44 14.84 2.73 -2.96
C VAL A 44 14.27 1.34 -3.23
N ASN A 45 14.49 0.42 -2.29
CA ASN A 45 13.99 -0.95 -2.36
C ASN A 45 12.90 -1.19 -1.33
N PHE A 46 11.79 -1.79 -1.79
CA PHE A 46 10.62 -2.06 -0.95
C PHE A 46 10.41 -3.56 -0.68
N SER A 47 10.23 -3.91 0.59
CA SER A 47 9.81 -5.23 1.03
C SER A 47 8.34 -5.52 0.68
N SER A 48 7.95 -6.79 0.75
CA SER A 48 6.54 -7.22 0.64
C SER A 48 5.66 -6.63 1.74
N LEU A 49 4.35 -6.52 1.48
CA LEU A 49 3.37 -6.13 2.49
C LEU A 49 3.25 -7.22 3.56
N ARG A 50 3.06 -6.81 4.82
CA ARG A 50 2.97 -7.74 5.96
C ARG A 50 1.77 -8.68 5.85
N SER A 51 0.67 -8.22 5.27
CA SER A 51 -0.54 -9.00 5.00
C SER A 51 -0.28 -10.20 4.07
N ARG A 52 0.70 -10.13 3.15
CA ARG A 52 1.08 -11.28 2.31
C ARG A 52 1.73 -12.43 3.07
N ALA A 53 2.42 -12.14 4.18
CA ALA A 53 3.13 -13.17 4.93
C ALA A 53 2.21 -14.06 5.79
N THR A 54 0.95 -13.64 5.98
CA THR A 54 -0.02 -14.38 6.80
C THR A 54 -0.78 -15.43 5.98
N THR A 55 -0.69 -15.36 4.64
CA THR A 55 -1.48 -16.18 3.72
C THR A 55 -0.78 -17.44 3.21
N GLU A 56 0.43 -17.75 3.67
CA GLU A 56 1.10 -19.01 3.35
C GLU A 56 0.57 -20.13 4.26
N PRO A 57 -0.21 -21.11 3.74
CA PRO A 57 -0.57 -22.29 4.51
C PRO A 57 0.68 -23.17 4.63
N THR A 58 1.39 -23.03 5.74
CA THR A 58 2.49 -23.94 6.07
C THR A 58 1.87 -25.30 6.42
N LEU A 59 1.74 -26.20 5.44
CA LEU A 59 1.70 -27.64 5.73
C LEU A 59 3.01 -27.96 6.47
N GLN A 60 2.88 -28.51 7.68
CA GLN A 60 3.91 -28.75 8.71
C GLN A 60 4.07 -27.62 9.75
N GLN A 61 3.06 -27.44 10.60
CA GLN A 61 3.29 -26.94 11.96
C GLN A 61 2.62 -27.87 12.97
N SER A 62 3.45 -28.42 13.86
CA SER A 62 3.08 -29.35 14.92
C SER A 62 2.25 -28.67 16.03
N PRO A 63 1.50 -29.43 16.85
CA PRO A 63 0.46 -28.90 17.74
C PRO A 63 0.96 -28.17 19.01
N PHE A 64 2.22 -27.75 19.08
CA PHE A 64 2.80 -27.11 20.27
C PHE A 64 3.38 -25.73 19.95
N SER A 65 2.56 -24.82 19.43
CA SER A 65 2.93 -23.41 19.26
C SER A 65 1.88 -22.42 19.77
N SER A 66 0.97 -22.88 20.65
CA SER A 66 0.07 -22.01 21.42
C SER A 66 0.79 -21.37 22.61
N LEU A 67 1.92 -20.69 22.34
CA LEU A 67 2.53 -19.70 23.23
C LEU A 67 3.55 -18.86 22.41
N ARG A 68 3.09 -18.16 21.37
CA ARG A 68 3.91 -17.16 20.66
C ARG A 68 3.26 -15.78 20.73
N SER A 69 2.96 -15.36 21.96
CA SER A 69 3.07 -13.95 22.34
C SER A 69 4.55 -13.74 22.71
N GLN A 70 5.24 -12.83 22.05
CA GLN A 70 6.59 -12.36 22.45
C GLN A 70 7.73 -13.41 22.33
N ALA A 71 7.96 -13.95 21.14
CA ALA A 71 9.26 -14.53 20.82
C ALA A 71 10.11 -13.51 20.05
N THR A 72 10.87 -12.72 20.81
CA THR A 72 12.14 -12.15 20.37
C THR A 72 13.05 -13.28 19.87
N THR A 73 13.03 -13.57 18.57
CA THR A 73 14.17 -14.19 17.89
C THR A 73 15.05 -13.02 17.42
N LYS A 74 16.07 -12.56 18.16
CA LYS A 74 17.42 -13.14 18.21
C LYS A 74 17.92 -13.82 16.91
N ALA A 75 17.34 -13.45 15.77
CA ALA A 75 17.83 -13.72 14.42
C ALA A 75 17.48 -12.50 13.58
N THR A 76 18.00 -11.32 13.92
CA THR A 76 18.95 -10.59 13.06
C THR A 76 19.55 -9.42 13.88
N LEU A 77 20.32 -9.73 14.93
CA LEU A 77 21.31 -8.80 15.52
C LEU A 77 22.72 -9.03 14.94
N GLN A 78 22.76 -9.61 13.74
CA GLN A 78 23.94 -9.65 12.87
C GLN A 78 23.46 -9.38 11.44
N GLN A 79 22.98 -8.16 11.19
CA GLN A 79 23.13 -7.62 9.85
C GLN A 79 24.53 -7.01 9.84
N SER A 80 25.45 -7.71 9.19
CA SER A 80 26.72 -7.12 8.76
C SER A 80 26.41 -5.75 8.12
N PRO A 81 27.23 -4.71 8.38
CA PRO A 81 26.94 -3.37 7.86
C PRO A 81 26.94 -3.29 6.32
N PHE A 82 27.41 -4.35 5.66
CA PHE A 82 27.46 -4.51 4.22
C PHE A 82 26.95 -5.91 3.85
N LYS A 83 25.67 -6.01 3.47
CA LYS A 83 25.33 -6.81 2.30
C LYS A 83 25.16 -5.76 1.19
N ASP A 84 25.95 -5.84 0.13
CA ASP A 84 26.21 -4.78 -0.86
C ASP A 84 25.01 -4.34 -1.73
N GLY A 85 23.77 -4.59 -1.28
CA GLY A 85 22.55 -4.18 -1.94
C GLY A 85 21.90 -2.97 -1.28
N PRO A 86 21.09 -2.19 -2.03
CA PRO A 86 20.33 -1.09 -1.45
C PRO A 86 19.45 -1.57 -0.30
N PRO A 87 19.41 -0.86 0.83
CA PRO A 87 18.63 -1.24 2.01
C PRO A 87 17.13 -1.36 1.68
N HIS A 88 16.52 -2.44 2.15
CA HIS A 88 15.08 -2.67 1.99
C HIS A 88 14.28 -2.06 3.13
N CYS A 89 13.15 -1.45 2.80
CA CYS A 89 12.22 -0.88 3.78
C CYS A 89 10.76 -1.22 3.49
N SER A 90 9.88 -1.02 4.48
CA SER A 90 8.44 -1.15 4.27
C SER A 90 7.92 0.01 3.42
N PRO A 91 7.16 -0.25 2.34
CA PRO A 91 6.61 0.81 1.50
C PRO A 91 5.64 1.71 2.26
N LYS A 92 4.89 1.18 3.24
CA LYS A 92 4.02 1.98 4.12
C LYS A 92 4.79 2.95 5.01
N SER A 93 5.84 2.47 5.67
CA SER A 93 6.69 3.31 6.52
C SER A 93 7.41 4.38 5.70
N MET A 94 7.88 4.03 4.50
CA MET A 94 8.51 4.99 3.61
C MET A 94 7.51 6.02 3.08
N TYR A 95 6.29 5.61 2.71
CA TYR A 95 5.23 6.53 2.32
C TYR A 95 4.94 7.55 3.43
N GLN A 96 4.79 7.08 4.68
CA GLN A 96 4.61 7.96 5.84
C GLN A 96 5.76 8.93 6.04
N LEU A 97 7.00 8.45 5.93
CA LEU A 97 8.18 9.29 6.06
C LEU A 97 8.24 10.34 4.95
N ALA A 98 8.06 9.94 3.69
CA ALA A 98 8.09 10.82 2.54
C ALA A 98 7.03 11.93 2.64
N ARG A 99 5.81 11.60 3.09
CA ARG A 99 4.76 12.59 3.35
C ARG A 99 5.13 13.57 4.47
N LYS A 100 5.75 13.09 5.56
CA LYS A 100 6.24 13.96 6.66
C LYS A 100 7.35 14.90 6.19
N LEU A 101 8.19 14.44 5.27
CA LEU A 101 9.30 15.21 4.70
C LEU A 101 8.91 16.02 3.47
N GLN A 102 7.63 15.99 3.05
CA GLN A 102 7.13 16.64 1.83
C GLN A 102 7.92 16.26 0.56
N ASN A 103 8.42 15.02 0.49
CA ASN A 103 9.08 14.49 -0.70
C ASN A 103 8.05 13.73 -1.54
N ASP A 104 7.40 14.44 -2.46
CA ASP A 104 6.31 13.88 -3.27
C ASP A 104 6.79 12.78 -4.23
N SER A 105 7.98 12.91 -4.82
CA SER A 105 8.57 11.89 -5.69
C SER A 105 8.74 10.55 -4.96
N LEU A 106 9.31 10.59 -3.75
CA LEU A 106 9.48 9.38 -2.93
C LEU A 106 8.14 8.85 -2.42
N ALA A 107 7.20 9.74 -2.08
CA ALA A 107 5.85 9.33 -1.69
C ALA A 107 5.14 8.61 -2.85
N GLN A 108 5.26 9.08 -4.09
CA GLN A 108 4.71 8.43 -5.28
C GLN A 108 5.36 7.07 -5.54
N LEU A 109 6.69 6.96 -5.42
CA LEU A 109 7.39 5.68 -5.52
C LEU A 109 6.90 4.66 -4.48
N ALA A 110 6.76 5.10 -3.23
CA ALA A 110 6.25 4.26 -2.15
C ALA A 110 4.77 3.90 -2.36
N PHE A 111 3.94 4.83 -2.85
CA PHE A 111 2.54 4.59 -3.19
C PHE A 111 2.39 3.51 -4.26
N LYS A 112 3.12 3.65 -5.37
CA LYS A 112 3.15 2.65 -6.45
C LYS A 112 3.66 1.29 -5.94
N ALA A 113 4.60 1.30 -5.02
CA ALA A 113 5.07 0.07 -4.39
C ALA A 113 4.01 -0.62 -3.52
N ILE A 114 3.12 0.14 -2.86
CA ILE A 114 1.95 -0.41 -2.15
C ILE A 114 0.99 -1.01 -3.18
N GLU A 115 0.58 -0.23 -4.17
CA GLU A 115 -0.36 -0.62 -5.23
C GLU A 115 0.05 -1.93 -5.91
N THR A 116 1.29 -2.01 -6.40
CA THR A 116 1.82 -3.20 -7.09
C THR A 116 1.93 -4.45 -6.21
N ARG A 117 1.83 -4.32 -4.88
CA ARG A 117 1.92 -5.43 -3.93
C ARG A 117 0.56 -5.83 -3.37
N LEU A 118 -0.52 -5.14 -3.73
CA LEU A 118 -1.88 -5.54 -3.41
C LEU A 118 -2.26 -6.80 -4.19
N SER A 119 -3.08 -7.64 -3.57
CA SER A 119 -3.65 -8.83 -4.17
C SER A 119 -5.01 -9.12 -3.54
N ALA A 120 -5.83 -9.92 -4.21
CA ALA A 120 -7.14 -10.29 -3.68
C ALA A 120 -7.07 -11.03 -2.32
N ALA A 121 -5.93 -11.69 -2.05
CA ALA A 121 -5.67 -12.38 -0.80
C ALA A 121 -5.34 -11.44 0.38
N ASN A 122 -4.80 -10.24 0.11
CA ASN A 122 -4.37 -9.31 1.15
C ASN A 122 -5.20 -8.02 1.24
N ILE A 123 -5.97 -7.70 0.19
CA ILE A 123 -6.63 -6.40 0.06
C ILE A 123 -7.58 -6.11 1.21
N LEU A 124 -8.27 -7.12 1.74
CA LEU A 124 -9.22 -6.93 2.81
C LEU A 124 -8.52 -6.52 4.12
N ASP A 125 -7.35 -7.08 4.41
CA ASP A 125 -6.52 -6.69 5.56
C ASP A 125 -5.92 -5.29 5.38
N GLU A 126 -5.51 -4.97 4.15
CA GLU A 126 -4.92 -3.69 3.80
C GLU A 126 -5.95 -2.56 3.90
N ALA A 127 -7.08 -2.69 3.21
CA ALA A 127 -8.15 -1.69 3.15
C ALA A 127 -8.72 -1.33 4.53
N LEU A 128 -8.87 -2.33 5.41
CA LEU A 128 -9.41 -2.15 6.75
C LEU A 128 -8.33 -1.81 7.80
N SER A 129 -7.10 -1.57 7.37
CA SER A 129 -5.99 -1.29 8.28
C SER A 129 -6.01 0.15 8.83
N LYS A 130 -5.38 0.33 10.01
CA LYS A 130 -5.09 1.66 10.58
C LYS A 130 -4.31 2.58 9.64
N PHE A 131 -3.49 2.00 8.78
CA PHE A 131 -2.66 2.76 7.83
C PHE A 131 -3.54 3.46 6.81
N THR A 132 -4.43 2.70 6.18
CA THR A 132 -5.34 3.16 5.13
C THR A 132 -6.29 4.24 5.64
N ALA A 133 -6.79 4.09 6.87
CA ALA A 133 -7.63 5.10 7.51
C ALA A 133 -6.95 6.49 7.64
N ARG A 134 -5.61 6.56 7.63
CA ARG A 134 -4.85 7.82 7.78
C ARG A 134 -4.37 8.41 6.46
N HIS A 135 -4.55 7.72 5.35
CA HIS A 135 -3.97 8.09 4.06
C HIS A 135 -5.02 8.01 2.96
N ASP A 136 -5.67 9.14 2.68
CA ASP A 136 -6.83 9.23 1.80
C ASP A 136 -6.55 8.71 0.38
N ALA A 137 -5.41 9.08 -0.20
CA ALA A 137 -5.02 8.59 -1.52
C ALA A 137 -4.85 7.06 -1.57
N VAL A 138 -4.26 6.48 -0.52
CA VAL A 138 -4.10 5.01 -0.42
C VAL A 138 -5.47 4.36 -0.22
N ARG A 139 -6.32 4.95 0.62
CA ARG A 139 -7.67 4.47 0.89
C ARG A 139 -8.51 4.40 -0.37
N GLU A 140 -8.51 5.46 -1.16
CA GLU A 140 -9.26 5.49 -2.42
C GLU A 140 -8.78 4.40 -3.39
N MET A 141 -7.47 4.25 -3.54
CA MET A 141 -6.87 3.22 -4.40
C MET A 141 -7.19 1.79 -3.91
N GLU A 142 -7.07 1.51 -2.61
CA GLU A 142 -7.39 0.20 -2.03
C GLU A 142 -8.89 -0.12 -2.13
N ILE A 143 -9.78 0.86 -1.88
CA ILE A 143 -11.24 0.66 -2.04
C ILE A 143 -11.59 0.40 -3.50
N ALA A 144 -10.99 1.12 -4.45
CA ALA A 144 -11.20 0.89 -5.87
C ALA A 144 -10.76 -0.52 -6.30
N PHE A 145 -9.59 -0.98 -5.81
CA PHE A 145 -9.11 -2.33 -6.05
C PHE A 145 -10.05 -3.38 -5.43
N LEU A 146 -10.49 -3.18 -4.19
CA LEU A 146 -11.40 -4.06 -3.47
C LEU A 146 -12.77 -4.17 -4.16
N ALA A 147 -13.33 -3.05 -4.64
CA ALA A 147 -14.61 -3.02 -5.36
C ALA A 147 -14.55 -3.82 -6.67
N THR A 148 -13.39 -3.81 -7.34
CA THR A 148 -13.14 -4.59 -8.56
C THR A 148 -13.04 -6.08 -8.27
N HIS A 149 -12.47 -6.46 -7.12
CA HIS A 149 -12.25 -7.85 -6.68
C HIS A 149 -13.30 -8.37 -5.69
N LYS A 150 -14.45 -7.70 -5.56
CA LYS A 150 -15.50 -8.01 -4.56
C LYS A 150 -16.00 -9.46 -4.57
N SER A 151 -15.99 -10.12 -5.73
CA SER A 151 -16.44 -11.50 -5.90
C SER A 151 -15.32 -12.54 -5.74
N HIS A 152 -14.09 -12.12 -5.44
CA HIS A 152 -12.97 -13.04 -5.28
C HIS A 152 -13.15 -13.90 -4.01
N PRO A 153 -12.88 -15.22 -4.05
CA PRO A 153 -13.16 -16.13 -2.94
C PRO A 153 -12.47 -15.74 -1.63
N ASP A 154 -11.22 -15.24 -1.69
CA ASP A 154 -10.50 -14.82 -0.48
C ASP A 154 -11.14 -13.60 0.20
N VAL A 155 -11.71 -12.68 -0.58
CA VAL A 155 -12.43 -11.51 -0.05
C VAL A 155 -13.73 -11.95 0.59
N LEU A 156 -14.51 -12.79 -0.09
CA LEU A 156 -15.78 -13.32 0.43
C LEU A 156 -15.59 -14.14 1.70
N ARG A 157 -14.53 -14.94 1.76
CA ARG A 157 -14.21 -15.77 2.94
C ARG A 157 -13.78 -14.92 4.14
N GLY A 158 -12.99 -13.87 3.91
CA GLY A 158 -12.48 -13.02 4.99
C GLY A 158 -13.48 -11.98 5.52
N LEU A 159 -14.47 -11.60 4.72
CA LEU A 159 -15.38 -10.50 5.04
C LEU A 159 -16.19 -10.70 6.33
N PRO A 160 -16.80 -11.87 6.60
CA PRO A 160 -17.57 -12.08 7.84
C PRO A 160 -16.75 -11.85 9.10
N ALA A 161 -15.52 -12.39 9.16
CA ALA A 161 -14.63 -12.23 10.30
C ALA A 161 -14.23 -10.77 10.54
N LYS A 162 -14.07 -9.98 9.46
CA LYS A 162 -13.81 -8.54 9.57
C LYS A 162 -15.02 -7.78 10.11
N ILE A 163 -16.22 -8.09 9.60
CA ILE A 163 -17.48 -7.49 10.07
C ILE A 163 -17.69 -7.74 11.55
N GLU A 164 -17.47 -8.98 12.00
CA GLU A 164 -17.56 -9.33 13.41
C GLU A 164 -16.53 -8.56 14.26
N ALA A 165 -15.28 -8.47 13.80
CA ALA A 165 -14.26 -7.68 14.47
C ALA A 165 -14.62 -6.17 14.56
N MET A 166 -15.32 -5.61 13.57
CA MET A 166 -15.84 -4.25 13.65
C MET A 166 -16.99 -4.12 14.66
N ALA A 167 -17.94 -5.05 14.66
CA ALA A 167 -19.06 -5.06 15.59
C ALA A 167 -18.59 -5.16 17.06
N MET A 168 -17.52 -5.92 17.31
CA MET A 168 -16.86 -6.00 18.62
C MET A 168 -16.00 -4.77 18.97
N GLY A 169 -15.88 -3.78 18.10
CA GLY A 169 -15.07 -2.58 18.33
C GLY A 169 -13.56 -2.77 18.15
N ASN A 170 -13.10 -3.90 17.61
CA ASN A 170 -11.66 -4.18 17.40
C ASN A 170 -11.08 -3.45 16.18
N LEU A 171 -11.94 -2.97 15.26
CA LEU A 171 -11.56 -2.21 14.06
C LEU A 171 -12.31 -0.87 13.96
N PRO A 172 -12.10 0.09 14.89
CA PRO A 172 -12.89 1.33 14.96
C PRO A 172 -12.69 2.25 13.74
N HIS A 173 -11.66 2.03 12.94
CA HIS A 173 -11.30 2.80 11.75
C HIS A 173 -11.87 2.20 10.45
N ALA A 174 -12.43 0.99 10.50
CA ALA A 174 -12.84 0.24 9.31
C ALA A 174 -14.26 0.58 8.82
N GLY A 175 -15.11 1.14 9.69
CA GLY A 175 -16.48 1.54 9.34
C GLY A 175 -16.57 2.46 8.12
N PRO A 176 -15.87 3.61 8.10
CA PRO A 176 -15.88 4.52 6.95
C PRO A 176 -15.40 3.87 5.64
N VAL A 177 -14.45 2.93 5.72
CA VAL A 177 -13.95 2.19 4.55
C VAL A 177 -15.04 1.30 3.97
N LEU A 178 -15.76 0.56 4.81
CA LEU A 178 -16.88 -0.26 4.37
C LEU A 178 -18.05 0.56 3.82
N THR A 179 -18.37 1.70 4.44
CA THR A 179 -19.40 2.61 3.93
C THR A 179 -19.04 3.08 2.52
N ALA A 180 -17.80 3.53 2.31
CA ALA A 180 -17.32 3.96 1.00
C ALA A 180 -17.30 2.81 -0.03
N LEU A 181 -16.92 1.60 0.38
CA LEU A 181 -16.98 0.41 -0.46
C LEU A 181 -18.43 0.11 -0.90
N TYR A 182 -19.38 0.11 0.03
CA TYR A 182 -20.79 -0.14 -0.26
C TYR A 182 -21.36 0.90 -1.23
N GLN A 183 -21.10 2.18 -0.97
CA GLN A 183 -21.50 3.27 -1.86
C GLN A 183 -20.94 3.09 -3.28
N ARG A 184 -19.65 2.72 -3.40
CA ARG A 184 -19.02 2.48 -4.69
C ARG A 184 -19.63 1.28 -5.42
N ILE A 185 -20.00 0.23 -4.69
CA ILE A 185 -20.67 -0.94 -5.26
C ILE A 185 -22.07 -0.58 -5.77
N ALA A 186 -22.83 0.20 -5.00
CA ALA A 186 -24.16 0.64 -5.40
C ALA A 186 -24.15 1.55 -6.64
N GLN A 187 -23.05 2.27 -6.88
CA GLN A 187 -22.88 3.17 -8.01
C GLN A 187 -22.22 2.50 -9.24
N MET A 188 -21.83 1.22 -9.16
CA MET A 188 -21.28 0.54 -10.33
C MET A 188 -22.37 0.34 -11.40
N PRO A 189 -22.19 0.89 -12.62
CA PRO A 189 -23.18 0.71 -13.68
C PRO A 189 -23.33 -0.76 -14.02
N SER A 190 -24.58 -1.22 -14.06
CA SER A 190 -24.96 -2.54 -14.54
C SER A 190 -24.48 -2.72 -15.99
N PRO A 191 -23.95 -3.90 -16.39
CA PRO A 191 -23.61 -4.19 -17.78
C PRO A 191 -24.78 -4.04 -18.78
N ASN A 192 -26.02 -3.91 -18.29
CA ASN A 192 -27.22 -3.88 -19.13
C ASN A 192 -27.64 -2.49 -19.66
N ASP A 193 -26.96 -1.40 -19.30
CA ASP A 193 -27.35 -0.04 -19.73
C ASP A 193 -26.82 0.39 -21.12
N LYS A 194 -26.18 -0.51 -21.90
CA LYS A 194 -25.63 -0.16 -23.22
C LYS A 194 -26.50 -0.52 -24.44
N THR A 195 -27.74 -0.96 -24.27
CA THR A 195 -28.58 -1.39 -25.42
C THR A 195 -29.58 -0.34 -25.92
N ALA A 196 -29.54 0.91 -25.45
CA ALA A 196 -30.47 1.95 -25.88
C ALA A 196 -29.77 3.13 -26.59
N GLN A 197 -29.06 2.87 -27.70
CA GLN A 197 -28.85 3.89 -28.73
C GLN A 197 -28.43 3.25 -30.07
N MET A 198 -29.44 2.77 -30.81
CA MET A 198 -29.35 2.71 -32.27
C MET A 198 -29.68 4.10 -32.83
N PRO A 199 -28.84 4.73 -33.65
CA PRO A 199 -29.31 5.79 -34.53
C PRO A 199 -30.14 5.16 -35.66
N SER A 200 -31.43 5.51 -35.67
CA SER A 200 -32.36 5.17 -36.73
C SER A 200 -31.86 5.74 -38.06
N SER A 201 -31.75 4.87 -39.05
CA SER A 201 -31.55 5.20 -40.46
C SER A 201 -32.63 6.15 -40.96
N ASN A 202 -32.23 7.24 -41.61
CA ASN A 202 -33.05 7.88 -42.64
C ASN A 202 -32.16 8.13 -43.85
N GLY A 203 -32.48 7.40 -44.93
CA GLY A 203 -31.82 7.54 -46.21
C GLY A 203 -32.10 8.89 -46.85
N LYS A 204 -31.10 9.38 -47.59
CA LYS A 204 -31.33 10.12 -48.83
C LYS A 204 -30.29 9.68 -49.85
N ASP A 205 -30.83 9.28 -50.99
CA ASP A 205 -30.17 8.96 -52.24
C ASP A 205 -29.24 10.08 -52.73
N GLY A 206 -28.25 9.65 -53.52
CA GLY A 206 -27.79 10.42 -54.68
C GLY A 206 -26.30 10.75 -54.70
N GLY A 207 -25.59 10.20 -55.69
CA GLY A 207 -24.41 10.89 -56.24
C GLY A 207 -23.16 10.04 -56.43
N CYS A 208 -23.11 9.35 -57.57
CA CYS A 208 -21.93 8.72 -58.15
C CYS A 208 -20.78 9.73 -58.41
N LYS A 209 -19.51 9.35 -58.16
CA LYS A 209 -18.41 9.43 -59.16
C LYS A 209 -17.07 8.86 -58.64
N VAL A 210 -16.63 7.84 -59.38
CA VAL A 210 -15.27 7.38 -59.76
C VAL A 210 -14.23 8.53 -59.68
N CYS A 211 -12.98 8.35 -59.21
CA CYS A 211 -11.80 8.02 -60.03
C CYS A 211 -10.52 7.69 -59.20
N HIS A 212 -9.97 6.49 -59.44
CA HIS A 212 -8.56 6.09 -59.65
C HIS A 212 -7.39 7.00 -59.17
N GLY A 213 -6.55 6.45 -58.28
CA GLY A 213 -5.20 6.94 -57.98
C GLY A 213 -4.15 5.81 -57.98
N ARG A 214 -3.28 5.82 -59.00
CA ARG A 214 -2.15 4.90 -59.29
C ARG A 214 -1.12 4.89 -58.14
N ARG A 215 -0.65 3.72 -57.69
CA ARG A 215 0.50 2.91 -58.15
C ARG A 215 1.89 3.51 -57.86
N SER A 216 2.64 2.76 -57.05
CA SER A 216 4.05 2.88 -56.69
C SER A 216 5.02 3.08 -57.86
N LYS A 217 6.11 3.83 -57.59
CA LYS A 217 7.49 3.56 -58.00
C LYS A 217 8.39 4.04 -56.84
N LYS A 218 9.16 3.14 -56.21
CA LYS A 218 10.54 2.76 -56.54
C LYS A 218 11.52 3.93 -56.38
#